data_AF-A0A1Z9PHI7-F1
#
_entry.id   AF-A0A1Z9PHI7-F1
#
_cell.length_a   1.000
_cell.length_b   1.000
_cell.length_c   1.000
_cell.angle_alpha   90.00
_cell.angle_beta   90.00
_cell.angle_gamma   90.00
#
_symmetry.space_group_name_H-M   'P 1'
#
loop_
_entity.id
_entity.type
_entity.pdbx_description
1 polymer ?
#
loop_
_entity_poly.entity_id
_entity_poly.type
_entity_poly.pdbx_seq_one_letter_code
_entity_poly.pdbx_strand_id
1 'polypeptide(L)'
;MKPIKYSKVNAMAYQATEFLCFLNKKLSFNPWVLKIRQHCFEDWVEYKAQMTLKSLNIQTEQLHEYWATTEAKDLEPFFYEFNFDEDSEGTPLGPAMGSTYSFCEDEPETSSSPERN
;
A
#
# COMPACT_ATOMS: atom_id res chain seq x y z
N MET A 1 10.07 33.45 -2.16
CA MET A 1 8.83 32.81 -1.69
C MET A 1 8.74 33.01 -0.19
N LYS A 2 7.73 33.74 0.31
CA LYS A 2 7.47 33.78 1.77
C LYS A 2 6.95 32.40 2.16
N PRO A 3 7.46 31.75 3.22
CA PRO A 3 6.84 30.53 3.72
C PRO A 3 5.41 30.92 4.12
N ILE A 4 4.44 30.31 3.44
CA ILE A 4 3.03 30.51 3.73
C ILE A 4 2.85 30.00 5.15
N LYS A 5 2.49 30.91 6.07
CA LYS A 5 2.29 30.55 7.48
C LYS A 5 1.04 29.68 7.57
N TYR A 6 1.26 28.38 7.65
CA TYR A 6 0.24 27.37 7.86
C TYR A 6 -0.65 27.72 9.06
N SER A 7 -1.96 27.85 8.81
CA SER A 7 -2.96 28.09 9.85
C SER A 7 -3.87 26.89 10.00
N LYS A 8 -3.73 26.15 11.11
CA LYS A 8 -4.63 25.04 11.50
C LYS A 8 -6.10 25.47 11.52
N VAL A 9 -6.36 26.73 11.84
CA VAL A 9 -7.72 27.29 11.92
C VAL A 9 -8.37 27.38 10.54
N ASN A 10 -7.60 27.75 9.50
CA ASN A 10 -8.10 27.79 8.13
C ASN A 10 -8.43 26.39 7.60
N ALA A 11 -7.56 25.42 7.89
CA ALA A 11 -7.82 24.02 7.53
C ALA A 11 -9.09 23.48 8.21
N MET A 12 -9.32 23.80 9.49
CA MET A 12 -10.56 23.45 10.19
C MET A 12 -11.78 24.18 9.63
N ALA A 13 -11.64 25.45 9.25
CA ALA A 13 -12.72 26.22 8.63
C ALA A 13 -13.17 25.59 7.30
N TYR A 14 -12.23 25.13 6.46
CA TYR A 14 -12.56 24.39 5.24
C TYR A 14 -13.38 23.13 5.56
N GLN A 15 -12.95 22.35 6.54
CA GLN A 15 -13.64 21.12 6.93
C GLN A 15 -15.04 21.39 7.53
N ALA A 16 -15.19 22.48 8.30
CA ALA A 16 -16.49 22.92 8.79
C ALA A 16 -17.43 23.34 7.64
N THR A 17 -16.92 24.05 6.63
CA THR A 17 -17.71 24.40 5.44
C THR A 17 -18.12 23.18 4.62
N GLU A 18 -17.27 22.15 4.54
CA GLU A 18 -17.63 20.88 3.92
C GLU A 18 -18.76 20.17 4.68
N PHE A 19 -18.66 20.12 6.01
CA PHE A 19 -19.68 19.50 6.85
C PHE A 19 -21.02 20.24 6.75
N LEU A 20 -20.98 21.57 6.71
CA LEU A 20 -22.16 22.40 6.48
C LEU A 20 -22.78 22.17 5.08
N CYS A 21 -21.95 21.98 4.05
CA CYS A 21 -22.44 21.63 2.71
C CYS A 21 -23.02 20.22 2.65
N PHE A 22 -22.49 19.28 3.44
CA PHE A 22 -23.02 17.92 3.56
C PHE A 22 -24.42 17.91 4.19
N LEU A 23 -24.61 18.68 5.27
CA LEU A 23 -25.90 18.86 5.95
C LEU A 23 -26.93 19.57 5.08
N ASN A 24 -26.50 20.60 4.33
CA ASN A 24 -27.37 21.41 3.50
C ASN A 24 -26.74 21.66 2.12
N LYS A 25 -27.10 20.83 1.14
CA LYS A 25 -26.60 20.94 -0.25
C LYS A 25 -26.85 22.31 -0.89
N LYS A 26 -27.89 23.03 -0.46
CA LYS A 26 -28.20 24.40 -0.94
C LYS A 26 -27.14 25.44 -0.56
N LEU A 27 -26.39 25.23 0.54
CA LEU A 27 -25.29 26.12 0.93
C LEU A 27 -24.06 25.98 0.01
N SER A 28 -23.92 24.85 -0.70
CA SER A 28 -22.78 24.62 -1.60
C SER A 28 -22.74 25.56 -2.79
N PHE A 29 -23.87 26.16 -3.17
CA PHE A 29 -23.97 27.10 -4.30
C PHE A 29 -23.82 28.57 -3.87
N ASN A 30 -23.66 28.84 -2.58
CA ASN A 30 -23.52 30.20 -2.10
C ASN A 30 -22.11 30.73 -2.45
N PRO A 31 -21.98 31.86 -3.18
CA PRO A 31 -20.70 32.41 -3.59
C PRO A 31 -19.74 32.73 -2.42
N TRP A 32 -20.29 33.03 -1.24
CA TRP A 32 -19.48 33.25 -0.04
C TRP A 32 -18.77 31.98 0.44
N VAL A 33 -19.48 30.84 0.40
CA VAL A 33 -18.93 29.54 0.81
C VAL A 33 -17.85 29.09 -0.17
N LEU A 34 -18.07 29.31 -1.47
CA LEU A 34 -17.08 29.05 -2.52
C LEU A 34 -15.79 29.87 -2.30
N LYS A 35 -15.92 31.16 -1.98
CA LYS A 35 -14.77 32.04 -1.75
C LYS A 35 -13.96 31.64 -0.51
N ILE A 36 -14.64 31.25 0.57
CA ILE A 36 -14.00 30.72 1.79
C ILE A 36 -13.28 29.40 1.47
N ARG A 37 -13.92 28.48 0.74
CA ARG A 37 -13.28 27.22 0.34
C ARG A 37 -12.03 27.45 -0.50
N GLN A 38 -12.06 28.36 -1.47
CA GLN A 38 -10.89 28.67 -2.29
C GLN A 38 -9.70 29.17 -1.46
N HIS A 39 -9.95 30.05 -0.49
CA HIS A 39 -8.88 30.59 0.35
C HIS A 39 -8.34 29.57 1.36
N CYS A 40 -9.19 28.69 1.89
CA CYS A 40 -8.78 27.71 2.89
C CYS A 40 -8.35 26.36 2.30
N PHE A 41 -8.51 26.14 1.00
CA PHE A 41 -8.22 24.88 0.33
C PHE A 41 -6.73 24.51 0.44
N GLU A 42 -5.84 25.45 0.19
CA GLU A 42 -4.38 25.21 0.23
C GLU A 42 -3.92 24.77 1.63
N ASP A 43 -4.35 25.48 2.67
CA ASP A 43 -4.08 25.13 4.07
C ASP A 43 -4.68 23.75 4.45
N TRP A 44 -5.85 23.40 3.91
CA TRP A 44 -6.49 22.11 4.17
C TRP A 44 -5.76 20.96 3.49
N VAL A 45 -5.33 21.13 2.24
CA VAL A 45 -4.53 20.13 1.51
C VAL A 45 -3.21 19.88 2.22
N GLU A 46 -2.53 20.94 2.66
CA GLU A 46 -1.27 20.81 3.40
C GLU A 46 -1.47 20.07 4.73
N TYR A 47 -2.54 20.38 5.47
CA TYR A 47 -2.89 19.65 6.68
C TYR A 47 -3.15 18.15 6.43
N LYS A 48 -3.92 17.83 5.39
CA LYS A 48 -4.21 16.43 5.02
C LYS A 48 -2.95 15.70 4.60
N ALA A 49 -2.09 16.34 3.81
CA ALA A 49 -0.80 15.77 3.41
C ALA A 49 0.07 15.44 4.63
N GLN A 50 0.20 16.37 5.59
CA GLN A 50 0.95 16.11 6.83
C GLN A 50 0.36 14.96 7.65
N MET A 51 -0.97 14.85 7.74
CA MET A 51 -1.63 13.76 8.45
C MET A 51 -1.41 12.41 7.75
N THR A 52 -1.56 12.37 6.42
CA THR A 52 -1.32 11.14 5.65
C THR A 52 0.14 10.71 5.74
N LEU A 53 1.08 11.64 5.64
CA LEU A 53 2.51 11.34 5.72
C LEU A 53 2.87 10.76 7.09
N LYS A 54 2.30 11.28 8.17
CA LYS A 54 2.45 10.70 9.52
C LYS A 54 1.88 9.29 9.62
N SER A 55 0.68 9.06 9.06
CA SER A 55 0.06 7.74 9.03
C SER A 55 0.90 6.73 8.26
N LEU A 56 1.41 7.12 7.08
CA LEU A 56 2.29 6.30 6.27
C LEU A 56 3.59 5.97 7.00
N ASN A 57 4.17 6.93 7.72
CA ASN A 57 5.37 6.67 8.52
C ASN A 57 5.12 5.59 9.57
N ILE A 58 4.00 5.70 10.31
CA ILE A 58 3.60 4.69 11.31
C ILE A 58 3.40 3.31 10.66
N GLN A 59 2.71 3.24 9.52
CA GLN A 59 2.50 1.97 8.81
C GLN A 59 3.82 1.37 8.32
N THR A 60 4.75 2.21 7.89
CA THR A 60 6.08 1.77 7.44
C THR A 60 6.90 1.23 8.60
N GLU A 61 6.87 1.91 9.76
CA GLU A 61 7.50 1.43 11.00
C GLU A 61 6.93 0.08 11.43
N GLN A 62 5.60 -0.07 11.44
CA GLN A 62 4.92 -1.33 11.75
C GLN A 62 5.30 -2.46 10.79
N LEU A 63 5.42 -2.16 9.50
CA LEU A 63 5.82 -3.13 8.50
C LEU A 63 7.28 -3.57 8.69
N HIS A 64 8.16 -2.64 9.06
CA HIS A 64 9.56 -2.94 9.34
C HIS A 64 9.70 -3.85 10.57
N GLU A 65 8.94 -3.57 11.63
CA GLU A 65 8.86 -4.47 12.81
C GLU A 65 8.32 -5.85 12.44
N TYR A 66 7.27 -5.91 11.61
CA TYR A 66 6.70 -7.17 11.15
C TYR A 66 7.72 -8.01 10.35
N TRP A 67 8.47 -7.39 9.43
CA TRP A 67 9.53 -8.09 8.69
C TRP A 67 10.67 -8.53 9.59
N ALA A 68 11.15 -7.68 10.51
CA ALA A 68 12.19 -8.06 11.46
C ALA A 68 11.81 -9.28 12.32
N THR A 69 10.53 -9.38 12.72
CA THR A 69 10.03 -10.54 13.47
C THR A 69 9.78 -11.78 12.63
N THR A 70 9.49 -11.62 11.34
CA THR A 70 9.24 -12.74 10.41
C THR A 70 10.54 -13.33 9.89
N GLU A 71 11.50 -12.49 9.48
CA GLU A 71 12.83 -12.94 9.09
C GLU A 71 13.52 -13.68 10.25
N ALA A 72 13.37 -13.21 11.49
CA ALA A 72 13.92 -13.93 12.65
C ALA A 72 13.29 -15.31 12.89
N LYS A 73 12.08 -15.58 12.38
CA LYS A 73 11.40 -16.87 12.48
C LYS A 73 11.69 -17.78 11.29
N ASP A 74 11.77 -17.20 10.08
CA ASP A 74 12.03 -17.95 8.85
C ASP A 74 13.52 -18.26 8.64
N LEU A 75 14.42 -17.60 9.39
CA LEU A 75 15.85 -17.89 9.46
C LEU A 75 16.23 -18.96 10.49
N GLU A 76 15.29 -19.69 11.11
CA GLU A 76 15.68 -20.99 11.66
C GLU A 76 16.26 -21.78 10.48
N PRO A 77 17.57 -22.04 10.46
CA PRO A 77 18.15 -22.63 9.29
C PRO A 77 17.65 -24.06 9.27
N PHE A 78 16.68 -24.32 8.40
CA PHE A 78 16.24 -25.64 8.03
C PHE A 78 17.38 -26.25 7.20
N PHE A 79 18.49 -26.56 7.89
CA PHE A 79 19.58 -27.35 7.36
C PHE A 79 19.00 -28.75 7.17
N TYR A 80 18.43 -29.01 5.99
CA TYR A 80 18.38 -30.37 5.53
C TYR A 80 19.84 -30.76 5.26
N GLU A 81 20.36 -31.66 6.09
CA GLU A 81 21.60 -32.34 5.78
C GLU A 81 21.31 -33.21 4.56
N PHE A 82 21.52 -32.64 3.37
CA PHE A 82 21.41 -33.36 2.11
C PHE A 82 22.56 -34.36 2.08
N ASN A 83 22.34 -35.51 2.69
CA ASN A 83 23.22 -36.65 2.55
C ASN A 83 23.15 -37.04 1.07
N PHE A 84 24.20 -36.71 0.33
CA PHE A 84 24.40 -37.31 -0.98
C PHE A 84 24.65 -38.79 -0.72
N ASP A 85 23.69 -39.65 -1.07
CA ASP A 85 23.93 -41.08 -1.11
C ASP A 85 25.18 -41.31 -1.99
N GLU A 86 26.16 -42.01 -1.43
CA GLU A 86 27.50 -42.27 -1.99
C GLU A 86 27.45 -43.09 -3.30
N ASP A 87 26.24 -43.41 -3.77
CA ASP A 87 25.93 -44.34 -4.86
C ASP A 87 25.91 -43.66 -6.24
N SER A 88 26.02 -42.32 -6.30
CA SER A 88 25.93 -41.52 -7.54
C SER A 88 27.28 -40.95 -8.00
N GLU A 89 28.38 -41.68 -7.80
CA GLU A 89 29.66 -41.40 -8.47
C GLU A 89 29.59 -41.78 -9.95
N GLY A 90 28.98 -40.93 -10.79
CA GLY A 90 29.15 -41.07 -12.24
C GLY A 90 27.96 -40.69 -13.11
N THR A 91 26.80 -40.37 -12.52
CA THR A 91 25.66 -39.89 -13.32
C THR A 91 25.69 -38.37 -13.37
N PRO A 92 25.92 -37.72 -14.52
CA PRO A 92 25.85 -36.28 -14.62
C PRO A 92 24.42 -35.83 -14.26
N LEU A 93 24.31 -34.98 -13.23
CA LEU A 93 23.06 -34.43 -12.68
C LEU A 93 22.34 -33.43 -13.61
N GLY A 94 22.61 -33.48 -14.91
CA GLY A 94 22.01 -32.58 -15.87
C GLY A 94 21.70 -33.30 -17.18
N PRO A 95 20.51 -33.11 -17.77
CA PRO A 95 20.33 -33.44 -19.17
C PRO A 95 21.31 -32.63 -20.03
N ALA A 96 21.77 -33.23 -21.15
CA ALA A 96 22.58 -32.54 -22.14
C ALA A 96 21.91 -31.22 -22.51
N MET A 97 22.71 -30.15 -22.62
CA MET A 97 22.29 -28.76 -22.84
C MET A 97 21.58 -28.62 -24.21
N GLY A 98 20.33 -29.06 -24.29
CA GLY A 98 19.40 -28.81 -25.37
C GLY A 98 18.63 -27.54 -25.03
N SER A 99 18.75 -26.51 -25.86
CA SER A 99 17.96 -25.30 -25.73
C SER A 99 16.48 -25.60 -26.02
N THR A 100 15.75 -26.02 -25.00
CA THR A 100 14.27 -25.97 -25.01
C THR A 100 13.83 -25.22 -23.78
N TYR A 101 13.49 -23.95 -23.98
CA TYR A 101 12.69 -23.18 -23.05
C TYR A 101 11.32 -23.87 -22.95
N SER A 102 10.99 -24.46 -21.81
CA SER A 102 9.59 -24.74 -21.47
C SER A 102 9.03 -23.45 -20.87
N PHE A 103 8.32 -22.70 -21.71
CA PHE A 103 7.42 -21.63 -21.31
C PHE A 103 6.55 -22.16 -20.16
N CYS A 104 6.56 -21.51 -18.99
CA CYS A 104 5.58 -21.78 -17.95
C CYS A 104 4.22 -21.41 -18.53
N GLU A 105 3.46 -22.42 -18.96
CA GLU A 105 2.04 -22.25 -19.24
C GLU A 105 1.36 -22.06 -17.89
N ASP A 106 0.83 -20.86 -17.66
CA ASP A 106 -0.09 -20.58 -16.55
C ASP A 106 -1.30 -21.51 -16.70
N GLU A 107 -1.48 -22.44 -15.77
CA GLU A 107 -2.73 -23.21 -15.62
C GLU A 107 -3.88 -22.23 -15.30
N PRO A 108 -4.94 -22.14 -16.13
CA PRO A 108 -6.11 -21.35 -15.80
C PRO A 108 -7.02 -22.17 -14.89
N GLU A 109 -6.88 -22.01 -13.57
CA GLU A 109 -7.86 -22.53 -12.62
C GLU A 109 -9.17 -21.73 -12.71
N THR A 110 -10.10 -22.41 -13.36
CA THR A 110 -11.48 -22.09 -13.69
C THR A 110 -12.34 -21.51 -12.57
N SER A 111 -13.26 -20.65 -13.00
CA SER A 111 -14.38 -20.09 -12.25
C SER A 111 -15.18 -21.14 -11.46
N SER A 112 -15.45 -20.86 -10.19
CA SER A 112 -16.66 -21.36 -9.54
C SER A 112 -17.55 -20.18 -9.15
N SER A 113 -18.60 -19.97 -9.94
CA SER A 113 -19.75 -19.13 -9.56
C SER A 113 -20.59 -19.88 -8.54
N PRO A 114 -21.14 -19.21 -7.51
CA PRO A 114 -22.06 -19.85 -6.57
C PRO A 114 -23.47 -19.93 -7.17
N GLU A 115 -23.98 -21.16 -7.31
CA GLU A 115 -25.40 -21.39 -7.61
C GLU A 115 -26.28 -21.00 -6.42
N ARG A 116 -27.37 -20.31 -6.77
CA ARG A 116 -28.40 -19.78 -5.90
C ARG A 116 -29.61 -20.71 -6.03
N ASN A 117 -30.05 -21.33 -4.93
CA ASN A 117 -31.40 -21.86 -4.77
C ASN A 117 -32.01 -21.28 -3.50
#